data_AF-A0A8T5LIP4-F1
#
_entry.id   AF-A0A8T5LIP4-F1
#
_cell.length_a   1.000
_cell.length_b   1.000
_cell.length_c   1.000
_cell.angle_alpha   90.00
_cell.angle_beta   90.00
_cell.angle_gamma   90.00
#
_symmetry.space_group_name_H-M   'P 1'
#
loop_
_entity.id
_entity.type
_entity.pdbx_description
1 polymer ?
#
loop_
_entity_poly.entity_id
_entity_poly.type
_entity_poly.pdbx_seq_one_letter_code
_entity_poly.pdbx_strand_id
1 'polypeptide(L)'
;MVKIIDIQDVCREKLLDKLISGFEKLNKNASVIIDEYYRLVLENPLEAVEKLPFFIDKVRNVNPNNSFVEAVAGGPNHDWTAPMLDTLGIIYPTLERSVREVGLIKSLSFLDELNYFNAQNNVELISEPWLVRDIIVSRPMYWCGYKQYCDLLEENKKWSEFSGHIQSAKSEFWMALAVTRPKYSSLEIRANFYKEFPDLIDRTKDAIAAIIYENAKIANEREGKLVDEYIDEQLLKYDSVFHNDIRKKMNEKKWIKI
;
A
#
# COMPACT_ATOMS: atom_id res chain seq x y z
N MET A 1 12.44 -58.29 11.17
CA MET A 1 11.30 -57.49 10.68
C MET A 1 11.89 -56.34 9.88
N VAL A 2 11.86 -56.42 8.55
CA VAL A 2 12.49 -55.46 7.64
C VAL A 2 11.58 -54.24 7.54
N LYS A 3 12.05 -53.06 7.96
CA LYS A 3 11.33 -51.79 7.74
C LYS A 3 11.41 -51.48 6.25
N ILE A 4 10.28 -51.63 5.57
CA ILE A 4 10.09 -51.10 4.22
C ILE A 4 10.04 -49.58 4.39
N ILE A 5 11.12 -48.91 4.00
CA ILE A 5 11.08 -47.46 3.80
C ILE A 5 10.20 -47.23 2.58
N ASP A 6 9.09 -46.53 2.77
CA ASP A 6 8.20 -46.18 1.69
C ASP A 6 8.95 -45.23 0.73
N ILE A 7 9.16 -45.69 -0.51
CA ILE A 7 9.86 -44.93 -1.55
C ILE A 7 9.10 -43.62 -1.86
N GLN A 8 7.80 -43.56 -1.52
CA GLN A 8 6.99 -42.34 -1.65
C GLN A 8 7.36 -41.27 -0.61
N ASP A 9 7.78 -41.63 0.60
CA ASP A 9 8.16 -40.67 1.65
C ASP A 9 9.54 -40.05 1.37
N VAL A 10 10.49 -40.85 0.87
CA VAL A 10 11.83 -40.35 0.47
C VAL A 10 11.76 -39.44 -0.77
N CYS A 11 10.83 -39.71 -1.69
CA CYS A 11 10.57 -38.82 -2.82
C CYS A 11 9.81 -37.55 -2.40
N ARG A 12 8.91 -37.61 -1.40
CA ARG A 12 8.23 -36.45 -0.85
C ARG A 12 9.15 -35.52 -0.07
N GLU A 13 10.02 -36.03 0.80
CA GLU A 13 11.00 -35.22 1.53
C GLU A 13 12.01 -34.56 0.58
N LYS A 14 12.50 -35.27 -0.43
CA LYS A 14 13.38 -34.67 -1.47
C LYS A 14 12.67 -33.66 -2.37
N LEU A 15 11.35 -33.78 -2.58
CA LEU A 15 10.54 -32.80 -3.29
C LEU A 15 10.25 -31.59 -2.40
N LEU A 16 10.00 -31.80 -1.10
CA LEU A 16 9.81 -30.75 -0.09
C LEU A 16 11.11 -29.96 0.12
N ASP A 17 12.26 -30.62 0.24
CA ASP A 17 13.56 -29.94 0.38
C ASP A 17 13.97 -29.21 -0.91
N LYS A 18 13.59 -29.71 -2.09
CA LYS A 18 13.74 -28.97 -3.36
C LYS A 18 12.75 -27.82 -3.51
N LEU A 19 11.53 -27.95 -2.97
CA LEU A 19 10.54 -26.87 -2.93
C LEU A 19 10.98 -25.80 -1.93
N ILE A 20 11.41 -26.17 -0.73
CA ILE A 20 11.87 -25.28 0.34
C ILE A 20 13.19 -24.59 -0.06
N SER A 21 14.19 -25.32 -0.58
CA SER A 21 15.42 -24.70 -1.11
C SER A 21 15.18 -23.90 -2.41
N GLY A 22 14.11 -24.24 -3.15
CA GLY A 22 13.58 -23.45 -4.26
C GLY A 22 12.98 -22.13 -3.77
N PHE A 23 12.09 -22.17 -2.77
CA PHE A 23 11.47 -21.00 -2.15
C PHE A 23 12.49 -20.05 -1.49
N GLU A 24 13.53 -20.59 -0.83
CA GLU A 24 14.61 -19.79 -0.24
C GLU A 24 15.53 -19.14 -1.30
N LYS A 25 15.83 -19.83 -2.41
CA LYS A 25 16.59 -19.23 -3.54
C LYS A 25 15.75 -18.27 -4.39
N LEU A 26 14.45 -18.53 -4.55
CA LEU A 26 13.51 -17.70 -5.30
C LEU A 26 13.29 -16.36 -4.59
N ASN A 27 13.15 -16.36 -3.26
CA ASN A 27 13.14 -15.13 -2.46
C ASN A 27 14.45 -14.35 -2.57
N LYS A 28 15.60 -15.04 -2.65
CA LYS A 28 16.91 -14.36 -2.78
C LYS A 28 17.06 -13.63 -4.12
N ASN A 29 16.62 -14.22 -5.23
CA ASN A 29 16.74 -13.59 -6.54
C ASN A 29 15.80 -12.39 -6.70
N ALA A 30 14.55 -12.50 -6.24
CA ALA A 30 13.63 -11.36 -6.19
C ALA A 30 14.16 -10.25 -5.28
N SER A 31 14.67 -10.60 -4.10
CA SER A 31 15.31 -9.66 -3.17
C SER A 31 16.49 -8.93 -3.81
N VAL A 32 17.37 -9.62 -4.55
CA VAL A 32 18.51 -8.98 -5.24
C VAL A 32 18.04 -7.92 -6.24
N ILE A 33 16.95 -8.19 -6.97
CA ILE A 33 16.41 -7.23 -7.94
C ILE A 33 15.76 -6.04 -7.23
N ILE A 34 15.04 -6.28 -6.14
CA ILE A 34 14.48 -5.23 -5.28
C ILE A 34 15.62 -4.37 -4.72
N ASP A 35 16.72 -4.97 -4.26
CA ASP A 35 17.91 -4.27 -3.76
C ASP A 35 18.64 -3.48 -4.85
N GLU A 36 18.67 -3.97 -6.09
CA GLU A 36 19.15 -3.22 -7.25
C GLU A 36 18.26 -2.00 -7.53
N TYR A 37 16.94 -2.17 -7.50
CA TYR A 37 16.00 -1.06 -7.68
C TYR A 37 16.16 -0.02 -6.57
N TYR A 38 16.24 -0.47 -5.31
CA TYR A 38 16.44 0.37 -4.15
C TYR A 38 17.74 1.19 -4.26
N ARG A 39 18.85 0.57 -4.67
CA ARG A 39 20.10 1.29 -4.93
C ARG A 39 19.96 2.33 -6.02
N LEU A 40 19.29 1.99 -7.13
CA LEU A 40 19.03 2.95 -8.20
C LEU A 40 18.17 4.12 -7.72
N VAL A 41 17.19 3.85 -6.85
CA VAL A 41 16.36 4.90 -6.22
C VAL A 41 17.20 5.87 -5.40
N LEU A 42 18.21 5.37 -4.66
CA LEU A 42 19.11 6.23 -3.88
C LEU A 42 20.11 7.01 -4.74
N GLU A 43 20.61 6.42 -5.82
CA GLU A 43 21.63 7.01 -6.69
C GLU A 43 21.04 7.98 -7.72
N ASN A 44 19.91 7.60 -8.34
CA ASN A 44 19.23 8.35 -9.40
C ASN A 44 17.70 8.13 -9.35
N PRO A 45 16.98 8.85 -8.48
CA PRO A 45 15.53 8.71 -8.30
C PRO A 45 14.73 8.85 -9.61
N LEU A 46 15.15 9.76 -10.49
CA LEU A 46 14.48 9.99 -11.79
C LEU A 46 14.58 8.76 -12.69
N GLU A 47 15.78 8.21 -12.81
CA GLU A 47 16.00 7.00 -13.61
C GLU A 47 15.30 5.79 -13.01
N ALA A 48 15.22 5.69 -11.69
CA ALA A 48 14.46 4.64 -11.02
C ALA A 48 12.97 4.69 -11.35
N VAL A 49 12.37 5.88 -11.36
CA VAL A 49 10.96 6.05 -11.75
C VAL A 49 10.73 5.55 -13.18
N GLU A 50 11.59 5.91 -14.12
CA GLU A 50 11.48 5.46 -15.51
C GLU A 50 11.68 3.95 -15.67
N LYS A 51 12.60 3.37 -14.88
CA LYS A 51 12.93 1.94 -14.93
C LYS A 51 12.02 1.06 -14.07
N LEU A 52 11.07 1.61 -13.33
CA LEU A 52 10.16 0.81 -12.50
C LEU A 52 9.53 -0.37 -13.28
N PRO A 53 8.96 -0.20 -14.50
CA PRO A 53 8.40 -1.33 -15.25
C PRO A 53 9.44 -2.41 -15.57
N PHE A 54 10.67 -2.01 -15.90
CA PHE A 54 11.77 -2.94 -16.17
C PHE A 54 12.10 -3.80 -14.95
N PHE A 55 12.15 -3.20 -13.75
CA PHE A 55 12.43 -3.93 -12.52
C PHE A 55 11.27 -4.86 -12.13
N ILE A 56 10.03 -4.41 -12.28
CA ILE A 56 8.83 -5.24 -12.09
C ILE A 56 8.91 -6.47 -13.00
N ASP A 57 9.15 -6.29 -14.30
CA ASP A 57 9.27 -7.41 -15.24
C ASP A 57 10.43 -8.34 -14.91
N LYS A 58 11.56 -7.79 -14.45
CA LYS A 58 12.71 -8.60 -14.02
C LYS A 58 12.36 -9.49 -12.82
N VAL A 59 11.61 -8.99 -11.85
CA VAL A 59 11.14 -9.78 -10.71
C VAL A 59 10.09 -10.81 -11.11
N ARG A 60 9.14 -10.46 -11.98
CA ARG A 60 8.15 -11.41 -12.52
C ARG A 60 8.84 -12.62 -13.18
N ASN A 61 9.92 -12.36 -13.90
CA ASN A 61 10.66 -13.39 -14.63
C ASN A 61 11.65 -14.21 -13.77
N VAL A 62 11.70 -14.00 -12.44
CA VAL A 62 12.52 -14.83 -11.54
C VAL A 62 12.06 -16.29 -11.54
N ASN A 63 10.78 -16.56 -11.81
CA ASN A 63 10.27 -17.91 -11.97
C ASN A 63 9.43 -18.07 -13.25
N PRO A 64 10.06 -18.37 -14.40
CA PRO A 64 9.33 -18.53 -15.66
C PRO A 64 8.32 -19.69 -15.64
N ASN A 65 8.47 -20.67 -14.74
CA ASN A 65 7.51 -21.76 -14.58
C ASN A 65 6.24 -21.34 -13.82
N ASN A 66 6.27 -20.22 -13.10
CA ASN A 66 5.11 -19.65 -12.44
C ASN A 66 4.26 -18.78 -13.37
N SER A 67 4.68 -18.49 -14.60
CA SER A 67 3.90 -17.70 -15.55
C SER A 67 2.48 -18.24 -15.77
N PHE A 68 2.31 -19.57 -15.79
CA PHE A 68 0.99 -20.22 -15.83
C PHE A 68 0.21 -20.03 -14.52
N VAL A 69 0.87 -20.12 -13.37
CA VAL A 69 0.25 -19.94 -12.05
C VAL A 69 -0.15 -18.48 -11.82
N GLU A 70 0.69 -17.53 -12.24
CA GLU A 70 0.41 -16.09 -12.22
C GLU A 70 -0.73 -15.73 -13.16
N ALA A 71 -0.78 -16.33 -14.36
CA ALA A 71 -1.89 -16.13 -15.28
C ALA A 71 -3.23 -16.61 -14.68
N VAL A 72 -3.21 -17.73 -13.93
CA VAL A 72 -4.39 -18.27 -13.25
C VAL A 72 -4.74 -17.47 -11.98
N ALA A 73 -3.75 -16.98 -11.24
CA ALA A 73 -3.92 -16.11 -10.08
C ALA A 73 -4.19 -14.64 -10.45
N GLY A 74 -4.13 -14.32 -11.75
CA GLY A 74 -4.31 -13.03 -12.40
C GLY A 74 -3.33 -11.93 -12.00
N GLY A 75 -2.06 -12.32 -11.86
CA GLY A 75 -0.91 -11.43 -11.82
C GLY A 75 0.26 -12.01 -11.00
N PRO A 76 1.39 -11.29 -10.91
CA PRO A 76 2.54 -11.73 -10.15
C PRO A 76 2.27 -11.69 -8.65
N ASN A 77 3.09 -12.42 -7.88
CA ASN A 77 2.98 -12.40 -6.43
C ASN A 77 3.22 -10.97 -5.89
N HIS A 78 2.22 -10.42 -5.20
CA HIS A 78 2.28 -9.09 -4.60
C HIS A 78 3.42 -8.96 -3.57
N ASP A 79 3.84 -10.04 -2.90
CA ASP A 79 5.00 -10.03 -2.00
C ASP A 79 6.31 -9.65 -2.71
N TRP A 80 6.36 -9.75 -4.04
CA TRP A 80 7.56 -9.44 -4.83
C TRP A 80 7.47 -8.08 -5.55
N THR A 81 6.27 -7.67 -5.96
CA THR A 81 6.06 -6.42 -6.70
C THR A 81 5.70 -5.24 -5.80
N ALA A 82 4.97 -5.47 -4.70
CA ALA A 82 4.61 -4.40 -3.77
C ALA A 82 5.83 -3.70 -3.14
N PRO A 83 6.93 -4.38 -2.77
CA PRO A 83 8.13 -3.70 -2.27
C PRO A 83 8.70 -2.66 -3.23
N MET A 84 8.53 -2.80 -4.55
CA MET A 84 8.97 -1.78 -5.51
C MET A 84 8.06 -0.56 -5.51
N LEU A 85 6.74 -0.77 -5.43
CA LEU A 85 5.79 0.33 -5.30
C LEU A 85 5.96 1.04 -3.96
N ASP A 86 6.25 0.30 -2.89
CA ASP A 86 6.55 0.87 -1.58
C ASP A 86 7.88 1.63 -1.58
N THR A 87 8.91 1.10 -2.25
CA THR A 87 10.19 1.83 -2.46
C THR A 87 9.97 3.14 -3.22
N LEU A 88 9.13 3.14 -4.27
CA LEU A 88 8.72 4.37 -4.93
C LEU A 88 7.98 5.29 -3.94
N GLY A 89 7.09 4.73 -3.12
CA GLY A 89 6.40 5.42 -2.04
C GLY A 89 7.36 6.17 -1.11
N ILE A 90 8.45 5.54 -0.66
CA ILE A 90 9.45 6.15 0.22
C ILE A 90 10.03 7.45 -0.35
N ILE A 91 10.37 7.47 -1.64
CA ILE A 91 10.93 8.66 -2.28
C ILE A 91 9.87 9.62 -2.83
N TYR A 92 8.64 9.16 -2.98
CA TYR A 92 7.57 9.92 -3.63
C TYR A 92 7.46 11.35 -3.08
N PRO A 93 7.49 11.61 -1.75
CA PRO A 93 7.38 12.95 -1.22
C PRO A 93 8.52 13.90 -1.59
N THR A 94 9.71 13.37 -1.90
CA THR A 94 10.90 14.17 -2.23
C THR A 94 11.00 14.46 -3.72
N LEU A 95 10.20 13.79 -4.55
CA LEU A 95 10.21 13.96 -6.00
C LEU A 95 9.49 15.25 -6.42
N GLU A 96 10.05 15.88 -7.46
CA GLU A 96 9.35 16.96 -8.16
C GLU A 96 8.01 16.48 -8.72
N ARG A 97 7.08 17.41 -8.87
CA ARG A 97 5.71 17.10 -9.29
C ARG A 97 5.66 16.33 -10.62
N SER A 98 6.41 16.77 -11.62
CA SER A 98 6.47 16.12 -12.93
C SER A 98 6.96 14.67 -12.84
N VAL A 99 7.93 14.41 -11.97
CA VAL A 99 8.50 13.06 -11.76
C VAL A 99 7.53 12.16 -11.00
N ARG A 100 6.82 12.71 -10.01
CA ARG A 100 5.74 11.99 -9.32
C ARG A 100 4.60 11.60 -10.27
N GLU A 101 4.20 12.50 -11.17
CA GLU A 101 3.19 12.20 -12.19
C GLU A 101 3.61 11.02 -13.07
N VAL A 102 4.88 10.97 -13.50
CA VAL A 102 5.42 9.81 -14.22
C VAL A 102 5.36 8.55 -13.35
N GLY A 103 5.86 8.59 -12.12
CA GLY A 103 5.85 7.43 -11.22
C GLY A 103 4.44 6.89 -10.95
N LEU A 104 3.47 7.78 -10.81
CA LEU A 104 2.06 7.44 -10.67
C LEU A 104 1.52 6.78 -11.94
N ILE A 105 1.78 7.33 -13.13
CA ILE A 105 1.37 6.71 -14.41
C ILE A 105 1.95 5.31 -14.53
N LYS A 106 3.25 5.11 -14.25
CA LYS A 106 3.88 3.78 -14.33
C LYS A 106 3.27 2.80 -13.33
N SER A 107 3.00 3.25 -12.11
CA SER A 107 2.35 2.45 -11.08
C SER A 107 0.95 2.04 -11.51
N LEU A 108 0.15 2.98 -12.04
CA LEU A 108 -1.20 2.71 -12.53
C LEU A 108 -1.19 1.77 -13.75
N SER A 109 -0.28 1.96 -14.71
CA SER A 109 -0.14 1.05 -15.85
C SER A 109 0.14 -0.38 -15.39
N PHE A 110 1.03 -0.56 -14.42
CA PHE A 110 1.28 -1.87 -13.83
C PHE A 110 0.01 -2.44 -13.16
N LEU A 111 -0.64 -1.67 -12.30
CA LEU A 111 -1.82 -2.13 -11.55
C LEU A 111 -3.03 -2.42 -12.46
N ASP A 112 -3.22 -1.65 -13.54
CA ASP A 112 -4.31 -1.82 -14.51
C ASP A 112 -4.12 -3.10 -15.37
N GLU A 113 -2.90 -3.65 -15.47
CA GLU A 113 -2.62 -4.93 -16.14
C GLU A 113 -2.93 -6.15 -15.25
N LEU A 114 -3.17 -5.96 -13.95
CA LEU A 114 -3.47 -7.03 -13.02
C LEU A 114 -4.99 -7.26 -12.93
N ASN A 115 -5.37 -8.44 -12.45
CA ASN A 115 -6.74 -8.59 -11.97
C ASN A 115 -6.96 -7.67 -10.76
N TYR A 116 -8.22 -7.30 -10.55
CA TYR A 116 -8.61 -6.36 -9.51
C TYR A 116 -8.13 -6.74 -8.11
N PHE A 117 -8.30 -8.00 -7.70
CA PHE A 117 -7.91 -8.46 -6.37
C PHE A 117 -6.39 -8.37 -6.15
N ASN A 118 -5.61 -8.65 -7.18
CA ASN A 118 -4.16 -8.60 -7.08
C ASN A 118 -3.62 -7.16 -7.12
N ALA A 119 -4.25 -6.28 -7.92
CA ALA A 119 -3.97 -4.84 -7.87
C ALA A 119 -4.26 -4.28 -6.47
N GLN A 120 -5.39 -4.66 -5.87
CA GLN A 120 -5.72 -4.28 -4.50
C GLN A 120 -4.65 -4.74 -3.50
N ASN A 121 -4.25 -6.01 -3.53
CA ASN A 121 -3.22 -6.54 -2.63
C ASN A 121 -1.90 -5.77 -2.73
N ASN A 122 -1.50 -5.32 -3.93
CA ASN A 122 -0.28 -4.51 -4.09
C ASN A 122 -0.43 -3.13 -3.42
N VAL A 123 -1.56 -2.45 -3.62
CA VAL A 123 -1.83 -1.12 -3.04
C VAL A 123 -1.98 -1.19 -1.51
N GLU A 124 -2.47 -2.31 -0.97
CA GLU A 124 -2.57 -2.54 0.49
C GLU A 124 -1.23 -2.53 1.23
N LEU A 125 -0.14 -2.83 0.52
CA LEU A 125 1.19 -2.96 1.08
C LEU A 125 2.05 -1.69 0.92
N ILE A 126 1.53 -0.64 0.28
CA ILE A 126 2.24 0.62 0.15
C ILE A 126 2.03 1.43 1.44
N SER A 127 3.13 1.87 2.05
CA SER A 127 3.14 2.61 3.31
C SER A 127 2.99 4.12 3.13
N GLU A 128 3.42 4.68 2.00
CA GLU A 128 3.42 6.13 1.79
C GLU A 128 2.02 6.71 1.50
N PRO A 129 1.48 7.61 2.35
CA PRO A 129 0.14 8.17 2.17
C PRO A 129 -0.08 8.89 0.83
N TRP A 130 0.92 9.62 0.33
CA TRP A 130 0.75 10.41 -0.89
C TRP A 130 0.60 9.56 -2.15
N LEU A 131 1.44 8.53 -2.30
CA LEU A 131 1.34 7.60 -3.44
C LEU A 131 0.04 6.81 -3.39
N VAL A 132 -0.32 6.27 -2.21
CA VAL A 132 -1.58 5.53 -2.04
C VAL A 132 -2.78 6.40 -2.37
N ARG A 133 -2.82 7.63 -1.85
CA ARG A 133 -3.90 8.57 -2.16
C ARG A 133 -4.00 8.86 -3.65
N ASP A 134 -2.87 9.12 -4.31
CA ASP A 134 -2.85 9.45 -5.72
C ASP A 134 -3.40 8.29 -6.56
N ILE A 135 -3.02 7.05 -6.22
CA ILE A 135 -3.58 5.84 -6.82
C ILE A 135 -5.10 5.76 -6.61
N ILE A 136 -5.60 5.94 -5.38
CA ILE A 136 -7.03 5.85 -5.06
C ILE A 136 -7.85 6.93 -5.78
N VAL A 137 -7.37 8.16 -5.80
CA VAL A 137 -8.06 9.27 -6.48
C VAL A 137 -8.11 9.02 -7.99
N SER A 138 -7.02 8.54 -8.59
CA SER A 138 -6.96 8.23 -10.02
C SER A 138 -7.69 6.93 -10.41
N ARG A 139 -7.85 6.00 -9.46
CA ARG A 139 -8.58 4.74 -9.62
C ARG A 139 -9.45 4.45 -8.37
N PRO A 140 -10.63 5.08 -8.26
CA PRO A 140 -11.50 4.96 -7.09
C PRO A 140 -12.05 3.55 -6.82
N MET A 141 -11.81 2.61 -7.72
CA MET A 141 -12.17 1.21 -7.54
C MET A 141 -11.30 0.49 -6.49
N TYR A 142 -10.09 0.97 -6.20
CA TYR A 142 -9.24 0.32 -5.20
C TYR A 142 -9.75 0.56 -3.77
N TRP A 143 -10.03 -0.53 -3.05
CA TRP A 143 -10.49 -0.54 -1.67
C TRP A 143 -9.54 -1.40 -0.84
N CYS A 144 -8.48 -0.78 -0.35
CA CYS A 144 -7.31 -1.52 0.12
C CYS A 144 -7.24 -1.50 1.65
N GLY A 145 -7.12 -2.66 2.28
CA GLY A 145 -6.30 -2.92 3.50
C GLY A 145 -6.77 -2.27 4.78
N TYR A 146 -7.81 -1.44 4.69
CA TYR A 146 -8.31 -0.61 5.76
C TYR A 146 -9.03 -1.44 6.84
N LYS A 147 -9.69 -2.54 6.43
CA LYS A 147 -10.53 -3.34 7.32
C LYS A 147 -9.72 -4.06 8.40
N GLN A 148 -8.61 -4.71 8.05
CA GLN A 148 -7.76 -5.43 9.03
C GLN A 148 -7.30 -4.51 10.18
N TYR A 149 -6.98 -3.25 9.91
CA TYR A 149 -6.56 -2.30 10.94
C TYR A 149 -7.75 -1.77 11.75
N CYS A 150 -8.95 -1.69 11.15
CA CYS A 150 -10.17 -1.40 11.90
C CYS A 150 -10.47 -2.52 12.90
N ASP A 151 -10.43 -3.78 12.43
CA ASP A 151 -10.68 -4.97 13.25
C ASP A 151 -9.64 -5.04 14.39
N LEU A 152 -8.35 -4.82 14.09
CA LEU A 152 -7.28 -4.75 15.08
C LEU A 152 -7.52 -3.70 16.18
N LEU A 153 -7.97 -2.50 15.81
CA LEU A 153 -8.29 -1.42 16.75
C LEU A 153 -9.60 -1.65 17.51
N GLU A 154 -10.51 -2.45 16.95
CA GLU A 154 -11.72 -2.89 17.64
C GLU A 154 -11.41 -3.89 18.75
N GLU A 155 -10.44 -4.77 18.54
CA GLU A 155 -9.99 -5.76 19.53
C GLU A 155 -9.06 -5.17 20.60
N ASN A 156 -8.24 -4.16 20.25
CA ASN A 156 -7.23 -3.57 21.12
C ASN A 156 -7.57 -2.11 21.43
N LYS A 157 -8.16 -1.85 22.60
CA LYS A 157 -8.65 -0.50 22.96
C LYS A 157 -7.65 0.34 23.74
N LYS A 158 -6.59 -0.27 24.29
CA LYS A 158 -5.54 0.44 25.03
C LYS A 158 -4.26 0.56 24.22
N TRP A 159 -3.48 1.61 24.50
CA TRP A 159 -2.20 1.83 23.82
C TRP A 159 -1.21 0.68 24.04
N SER A 160 -1.15 0.15 25.26
CA SER A 160 -0.25 -0.97 25.61
C SER A 160 -0.57 -2.26 24.85
N GLU A 161 -1.82 -2.44 24.42
CA GLU A 161 -2.26 -3.62 23.65
C GLU A 161 -2.00 -3.41 22.15
N PHE A 162 -2.24 -2.20 21.65
CA PHE A 162 -2.10 -1.87 20.23
C PHE A 162 -0.63 -1.64 19.79
N SER A 163 0.18 -0.98 20.61
CA SER A 163 1.51 -0.48 20.22
C SER A 163 2.47 -1.56 19.70
N GLY A 164 2.37 -2.80 20.20
CA GLY A 164 3.18 -3.91 19.72
C GLY A 164 2.90 -4.31 18.27
N HIS A 165 1.71 -4.01 17.75
CA HIS A 165 1.31 -4.37 16.38
C HIS A 165 1.83 -3.40 15.33
N ILE A 166 2.22 -2.18 15.72
CA ILE A 166 2.69 -1.13 14.82
C ILE A 166 3.91 -1.62 14.01
N GLN A 167 4.86 -2.31 14.66
CA GLN A 167 6.07 -2.83 14.01
C GLN A 167 5.79 -3.94 12.99
N SER A 168 4.64 -4.60 13.11
CA SER A 168 4.20 -5.65 12.19
C SER A 168 3.24 -5.15 11.11
N ALA A 169 2.93 -3.86 11.10
CA ALA A 169 2.01 -3.27 10.14
C ALA A 169 2.60 -3.39 8.73
N LYS A 170 1.82 -3.92 7.80
CA LYS A 170 2.22 -4.04 6.39
C LYS A 170 2.15 -2.71 5.65
N SER A 171 1.38 -1.74 6.16
CA SER A 171 1.27 -0.40 5.64
C SER A 171 0.92 0.56 6.76
N GLU A 172 1.81 1.51 7.00
CA GLU A 172 1.65 2.52 8.04
C GLU A 172 0.50 3.49 7.73
N PHE A 173 0.28 3.82 6.45
CA PHE A 173 -0.82 4.68 6.02
C PHE A 173 -2.19 4.12 6.39
N TRP A 174 -2.46 2.85 6.06
CA TRP A 174 -3.77 2.26 6.31
C TRP A 174 -4.07 2.13 7.81
N MET A 175 -3.03 1.85 8.60
CA MET A 175 -3.10 1.89 10.06
C MET A 175 -3.40 3.31 10.57
N ALA A 176 -2.65 4.32 10.11
CA ALA A 176 -2.87 5.71 10.50
C ALA A 176 -4.29 6.17 10.15
N LEU A 177 -4.77 5.86 8.95
CA LEU A 177 -6.14 6.16 8.52
C LEU A 177 -7.18 5.50 9.44
N ALA A 178 -6.97 4.25 9.86
CA ALA A 178 -7.86 3.56 10.80
C ALA A 178 -7.84 4.20 12.19
N VAL A 179 -6.65 4.56 12.68
CA VAL A 179 -6.48 5.30 13.94
C VAL A 179 -7.22 6.62 13.92
N THR A 180 -7.22 7.36 12.80
CA THR A 180 -7.91 8.66 12.71
C THR A 180 -9.44 8.59 12.83
N ARG A 181 -10.05 7.39 12.80
CA ARG A 181 -11.51 7.20 12.85
C ARG A 181 -11.99 6.84 14.26
N PRO A 182 -12.73 7.72 14.95
CA PRO A 182 -13.16 7.49 16.32
C PRO A 182 -14.06 6.28 16.54
N LYS A 183 -14.70 5.79 15.46
CA LYS A 183 -15.48 4.56 15.47
C LYS A 183 -14.62 3.34 15.84
N TYR A 184 -13.37 3.29 15.37
CA TYR A 184 -12.50 2.11 15.50
C TYR A 184 -11.48 2.26 16.63
N SER A 185 -10.91 3.45 16.80
CA SER A 185 -9.86 3.71 17.79
C SER A 185 -10.40 4.33 19.09
N SER A 186 -9.72 4.09 20.21
CA SER A 186 -9.99 4.81 21.46
C SER A 186 -9.31 6.20 21.46
N LEU A 187 -9.77 7.11 22.32
CA LEU A 187 -9.13 8.42 22.50
C LEU A 187 -7.67 8.27 22.95
N GLU A 188 -7.38 7.29 23.80
CA GLU A 188 -6.02 6.99 24.28
C GLU A 188 -5.10 6.59 23.12
N ILE A 189 -5.54 5.66 22.25
CA ILE A 189 -4.75 5.23 21.09
C ILE A 189 -4.50 6.42 20.16
N ARG A 190 -5.52 7.22 19.85
CA ARG A 190 -5.37 8.40 19.00
C ARG A 190 -4.35 9.39 19.57
N ALA A 191 -4.50 9.74 20.85
CA ALA A 191 -3.61 10.71 21.49
C ALA A 191 -2.14 10.27 21.50
N ASN A 192 -1.87 9.00 21.79
CA ASN A 192 -0.49 8.47 21.79
C ASN A 192 0.05 8.32 20.37
N PHE A 193 -0.74 7.78 19.43
CA PHE A 193 -0.30 7.59 18.05
C PHE A 193 0.03 8.92 17.37
N TYR A 194 -0.78 9.96 17.57
CA TYR A 194 -0.52 11.28 16.99
C TYR A 194 0.76 11.92 17.54
N LYS A 195 1.07 11.64 18.80
CA LYS A 195 2.29 12.12 19.46
C LYS A 195 3.53 11.38 18.97
N GLU A 196 3.42 10.07 18.75
CA GLU A 196 4.56 9.24 18.32
C GLU A 196 4.84 9.35 16.82
N PHE A 197 3.81 9.53 15.98
CA PHE A 197 3.94 9.55 14.52
C PHE A 197 3.38 10.84 13.88
N PRO A 198 3.86 12.04 14.29
CA PRO A 198 3.29 13.31 13.83
C PRO A 198 3.39 13.51 12.31
N ASP A 199 4.52 13.13 11.70
CA ASP A 199 4.74 13.32 10.25
C ASP A 199 3.88 12.38 9.40
N LEU A 200 3.69 11.14 9.84
CA LEU A 200 2.79 10.19 9.19
C LEU A 200 1.35 10.70 9.24
N ILE A 201 0.93 11.25 10.39
CA ILE A 201 -0.41 11.82 10.56
C ILE A 201 -0.60 13.06 9.69
N ASP A 202 0.38 13.96 9.60
CA ASP A 202 0.23 15.14 8.75
C ASP A 202 0.07 14.79 7.27
N ARG A 203 0.85 13.82 6.79
CA ARG A 203 0.71 13.27 5.42
C ARG A 203 -0.59 12.50 5.23
N THR A 204 -1.06 11.79 6.25
CA THR A 204 -2.37 11.11 6.23
C THR A 204 -3.51 12.14 6.15
N LYS A 205 -3.39 13.30 6.81
CA LYS A 205 -4.37 14.39 6.66
C LYS A 205 -4.38 14.95 5.23
N ASP A 206 -3.22 15.07 4.55
CA ASP A 206 -3.19 15.43 3.13
C ASP A 206 -3.91 14.40 2.26
N ALA A 207 -3.68 13.11 2.55
CA ALA A 207 -4.34 12.03 1.85
C ALA A 207 -5.87 12.08 2.03
N ILE A 208 -6.34 12.22 3.27
CA ILE A 208 -7.77 12.37 3.59
C ILE A 208 -8.37 13.59 2.88
N ALA A 209 -7.68 14.74 2.92
CA ALA A 209 -8.13 15.97 2.28
C ALA A 209 -8.39 15.77 0.79
N ALA A 210 -7.43 15.17 0.08
CA ALA A 210 -7.55 14.93 -1.33
C ALA A 210 -8.63 13.89 -1.67
N ILE A 211 -8.71 12.77 -0.93
CA ILE A 211 -9.74 11.74 -1.16
C ILE A 211 -11.15 12.32 -0.99
N ILE A 212 -11.41 13.04 0.11
CA ILE A 212 -12.73 13.63 0.37
C ILE A 212 -13.07 14.66 -0.71
N TYR A 213 -12.14 15.56 -1.04
CA TYR A 213 -12.38 16.63 -2.00
C TYR A 213 -12.71 16.08 -3.40
N GLU A 214 -11.99 15.05 -3.84
CA GLU A 214 -12.21 14.45 -5.15
C GLU A 214 -13.50 13.64 -5.21
N ASN A 215 -13.82 12.89 -4.14
CA ASN A 215 -15.11 12.24 -4.04
C ASN A 215 -16.28 13.23 -3.98
N ALA A 216 -16.11 14.39 -3.35
CA ALA A 216 -17.11 15.45 -3.31
C ALA A 216 -17.40 16.01 -4.71
N LYS A 217 -16.36 16.20 -5.54
CA LYS A 217 -16.52 16.59 -6.95
C LYS A 217 -17.27 15.54 -7.75
N ILE A 218 -16.87 14.27 -7.63
CA ILE A 218 -17.52 13.16 -8.33
C ILE A 218 -18.99 13.05 -7.90
N ALA A 219 -19.30 13.18 -6.62
CA ALA A 219 -20.67 13.16 -6.11
C ALA A 219 -21.48 14.37 -6.60
N ASN A 220 -20.87 15.55 -6.69
CA ASN A 220 -21.52 16.72 -7.27
C ASN A 220 -21.88 16.50 -8.74
N GLU A 221 -20.95 15.97 -9.53
CA GLU A 221 -21.15 15.70 -10.96
C GLU A 221 -22.18 14.60 -11.21
N ARG A 222 -22.21 13.54 -10.40
CA ARG A 222 -23.05 12.36 -10.62
C ARG A 222 -24.41 12.42 -9.93
N GLU A 223 -24.46 13.01 -8.75
CA GLU A 223 -25.62 12.96 -7.85
C GLU A 223 -26.19 14.36 -7.55
N GLY A 224 -25.53 15.44 -8.02
CA GLY A 224 -25.96 16.82 -7.79
C GLY A 224 -25.77 17.32 -6.35
N LYS A 225 -25.07 16.55 -5.51
CA LYS A 225 -24.83 16.90 -4.10
C LYS A 225 -23.87 18.08 -3.98
N LEU A 226 -24.14 19.01 -3.06
CA LEU A 226 -23.24 20.15 -2.85
C LEU A 226 -21.89 19.67 -2.30
N VAL A 227 -20.80 20.21 -2.87
CA VAL A 227 -19.43 19.82 -2.52
C VAL A 227 -19.15 20.02 -1.03
N ASP A 228 -19.53 21.17 -0.47
CA ASP A 228 -19.29 21.48 0.94
C ASP A 228 -20.11 20.57 1.88
N GLU A 229 -21.37 20.28 1.55
CA GLU A 229 -22.19 19.33 2.34
C GLU A 229 -21.59 17.93 2.34
N TYR A 230 -21.07 17.47 1.19
CA TYR A 230 -20.37 16.19 1.12
C TYR A 230 -19.10 16.17 1.97
N ILE A 231 -18.29 17.24 1.90
CA ILE A 231 -17.07 17.39 2.69
C ILE A 231 -17.41 17.31 4.18
N ASP A 232 -18.42 18.06 4.62
CA ASP A 232 -18.86 18.12 6.02
C ASP A 232 -19.27 16.74 6.53
N GLU A 233 -20.07 16.01 5.75
CA GLU A 233 -20.48 14.64 6.09
C GLU A 233 -19.29 13.68 6.19
N GLN A 234 -18.33 13.76 5.25
CA GLN A 234 -17.17 12.87 5.29
C GLN A 234 -16.23 13.18 6.44
N LEU A 235 -16.07 14.46 6.81
CA LEU A 235 -15.21 14.87 7.93
C LEU A 235 -15.68 14.27 9.25
N LEU A 236 -16.99 14.10 9.47
CA LEU A 236 -17.55 13.48 10.67
C LEU A 236 -17.06 12.04 10.93
N LYS A 237 -16.51 11.36 9.91
CA LYS A 237 -15.94 10.01 10.04
C LYS A 237 -14.57 10.01 10.73
N TYR A 238 -13.91 11.16 10.81
CA TYR A 238 -12.57 11.33 11.34
C TYR A 238 -12.58 12.14 12.63
N ASP A 239 -11.49 12.08 13.39
CA ASP A 239 -11.32 12.81 14.65
C ASP A 239 -11.49 14.32 14.43
N SER A 240 -12.31 14.96 15.28
CA SER A 240 -12.72 16.35 15.14
C SER A 240 -11.55 17.32 15.26
N VAL A 241 -10.48 16.92 15.96
CA VAL A 241 -9.24 17.70 16.05
C VAL A 241 -8.58 17.96 14.70
N PHE A 242 -8.89 17.15 13.67
CA PHE A 242 -8.32 17.31 12.32
C PHE A 242 -9.19 18.11 11.35
N HIS A 243 -10.44 18.42 11.68
CA HIS A 243 -11.39 18.99 10.72
C HIS A 243 -10.89 20.30 10.09
N ASN A 244 -10.38 21.22 10.91
CA ASN A 244 -9.86 22.50 10.44
C ASN A 244 -8.61 22.34 9.56
N ASP A 245 -7.68 21.46 9.97
CA ASP A 245 -6.44 21.19 9.23
C ASP A 245 -6.73 20.56 7.87
N ILE A 246 -7.64 19.57 7.84
CA ILE A 246 -8.03 18.90 6.60
C ILE A 246 -8.68 19.91 5.63
N ARG A 247 -9.59 20.79 6.11
CA ARG A 247 -10.15 21.86 5.28
C ARG A 247 -9.09 22.82 4.75
N LYS A 248 -8.14 23.22 5.60
CA LYS A 248 -7.04 24.07 5.18
C LYS A 248 -6.24 23.41 4.05
N LYS A 249 -5.85 22.14 4.23
CA LYS A 249 -5.17 21.34 3.20
C LYS A 249 -6.01 21.27 1.92
N MET A 250 -7.34 21.13 2.03
CA MET A 250 -8.25 21.14 0.88
C MET A 250 -8.23 22.42 0.06
N ASN A 251 -8.11 23.56 0.72
CA ASN A 251 -8.05 24.86 0.07
C ASN A 251 -6.69 25.09 -0.60
N GLU A 252 -5.61 24.58 0.01
CA GLU A 252 -4.25 24.73 -0.52
C GLU A 252 -3.99 23.88 -1.77
N LYS A 253 -4.63 22.72 -1.90
CA LYS A 253 -4.53 21.81 -3.06
C LYS A 253 -3.09 21.53 -3.52
N LYS A 254 -2.16 21.40 -2.58
CA LYS A 254 -0.73 21.15 -2.85
C LYS A 254 -0.42 19.73 -3.33
N TRP A 255 -1.44 18.99 -3.72
CA TRP A 255 -1.38 17.56 -3.95
C TRP A 255 -1.47 17.23 -5.45
N ILE A 256 -1.06 16.03 -5.85
CA ILE A 256 -1.01 15.64 -7.27
C ILE A 256 -2.36 15.09 -7.72
N LYS A 257 -2.76 15.45 -8.95
CA LYS A 257 -3.91 14.88 -9.65
C LYS A 257 -3.59 14.82 -11.14
N ILE A 258 -3.77 13.64 -11.74
CA ILE A 258 -3.65 13.37 -13.18
C ILE A 258 -4.98 13.69 -13.87
#